data_AF-A0A928KF08-F1
#
_entry.id   AF-A0A928KF08-F1
#
_cell.length_a   1.000
_cell.length_b   1.000
_cell.length_c   1.000
_cell.angle_alpha   90.00
_cell.angle_beta   90.00
_cell.angle_gamma   90.00
#
_symmetry.space_group_name_H-M   'P 1'
#
loop_
_entity.id
_entity.type
_entity.pdbx_description
1 polymer ?
#
loop_
_entity_poly.entity_id
_entity_poly.type
_entity_poly.pdbx_seq_one_letter_code
_entity_poly.pdbx_strand_id
1 'polypeptide(L)'
;MYVDKQCNQWWKGNLHLHTTVSDGQRTPEEACRLYREAGYDFIARTDHWLYGEETVSPEGLLVLSGCEYNIGGNVVEGIYHIVSVGTTRDPGLTKGQPYTATELVEAIHKADGLAVLAHPAWSLNTPEQMLSVKGVDCTEIFNSVSDLPRNCRPYSGLLTDMLAAQEVYLPLIATDDTHFYEQADLCRSFICVKAPTCTRDDLMAALRAGDFYASQGPQLDVRLQNGVLTVDCSPVEEIVYHTGWVWSPHRSQMGEGLTHGEYTVSGADRFVRVEVRDAQGRYAWSPYFPIK
;
A
#
# COMPACT_ATOMS: atom_id res chain seq x y z
N MET A 1 -12.19 12.11 -3.23
CA MET A 1 -11.18 13.20 -3.25
C MET A 1 -11.33 14.09 -2.04
N TYR A 2 -10.22 14.51 -1.43
CA TYR A 2 -10.20 15.64 -0.48
C TYR A 2 -9.08 16.61 -0.84
N VAL A 3 -9.20 17.85 -0.36
CA VAL A 3 -8.19 18.90 -0.54
C VAL A 3 -7.55 19.21 0.81
N ASP A 4 -6.23 19.19 0.88
CA ASP A 4 -5.50 19.50 2.11
C ASP A 4 -5.35 21.03 2.33
N LYS A 5 -4.74 21.41 3.46
CA LYS A 5 -4.51 22.82 3.82
C LYS A 5 -3.58 23.56 2.84
N GLN A 6 -2.83 22.84 2.02
CA GLN A 6 -1.91 23.37 1.00
C GLN A 6 -2.56 23.38 -0.40
N CYS A 7 -3.87 23.12 -0.48
CA CYS A 7 -4.63 23.01 -1.72
C CYS A 7 -4.21 21.85 -2.64
N ASN A 8 -3.53 20.83 -2.11
CA ASN A 8 -3.27 19.61 -2.89
C ASN A 8 -4.51 18.73 -2.94
N GLN A 9 -4.74 18.09 -4.09
CA GLN A 9 -5.82 17.14 -4.30
C GLN A 9 -5.34 15.71 -3.99
N TRP A 10 -6.12 15.01 -3.17
CA TRP A 10 -5.85 13.64 -2.74
C TRP A 10 -6.95 12.69 -3.18
N TRP A 11 -6.58 11.61 -3.85
CA TRP A 11 -7.47 10.60 -4.40
C TRP A 11 -7.38 9.31 -3.61
N LYS A 12 -8.52 8.80 -3.15
CA LYS A 12 -8.61 7.57 -2.35
C LYS A 12 -8.69 6.36 -3.28
N GLY A 13 -7.82 5.37 -3.11
CA GLY A 13 -7.88 4.15 -3.93
C GLY A 13 -7.44 2.87 -3.24
N ASN A 14 -7.91 1.75 -3.77
CA ASN A 14 -7.47 0.40 -3.38
C ASN A 14 -6.74 -0.26 -4.55
N LEU A 15 -5.55 -0.80 -4.31
CA LEU A 15 -4.69 -1.35 -5.37
C LEU A 15 -4.72 -2.88 -5.46
N HIS A 16 -5.45 -3.58 -4.59
CA HIS A 16 -5.50 -5.03 -4.55
C HIS A 16 -6.92 -5.51 -4.24
N LEU A 17 -7.56 -6.17 -5.20
CA LEU A 17 -8.87 -6.80 -5.03
C LEU A 17 -9.15 -7.89 -6.06
N HIS A 18 -10.06 -8.79 -5.69
CA HIS A 18 -10.48 -9.94 -6.46
C HIS A 18 -11.99 -9.88 -6.72
N THR A 19 -12.36 -10.29 -7.93
CA THR A 19 -13.76 -10.35 -8.39
C THR A 19 -14.11 -11.79 -8.75
N THR A 20 -15.34 -12.01 -9.24
CA THR A 20 -15.75 -13.32 -9.77
C THR A 20 -14.96 -13.76 -11.01
N VAL A 21 -14.06 -12.93 -11.54
CA VAL A 21 -13.16 -13.31 -12.64
C VAL A 21 -12.10 -14.30 -12.15
N SER A 22 -11.57 -14.14 -10.93
CA SER A 22 -10.82 -15.21 -10.23
C SER A 22 -11.67 -15.90 -9.15
N ASP A 23 -11.61 -15.40 -7.93
CA ASP A 23 -12.03 -16.08 -6.70
C ASP A 23 -12.69 -15.15 -5.68
N GLY A 24 -12.94 -13.89 -6.05
CA GLY A 24 -13.80 -12.98 -5.31
C GLY A 24 -15.30 -13.31 -5.47
N GLN A 25 -16.12 -12.78 -4.58
CA GLN A 25 -17.57 -13.08 -4.51
C GLN A 25 -18.48 -12.02 -5.16
N ARG A 26 -17.90 -11.00 -5.80
CA ARG A 26 -18.64 -9.94 -6.49
C ARG A 26 -18.11 -9.75 -7.90
N THR A 27 -19.03 -9.44 -8.81
CA THR A 27 -18.67 -9.08 -10.19
C THR A 27 -17.82 -7.80 -10.22
N PRO A 28 -17.01 -7.57 -11.27
CA PRO A 28 -16.29 -6.32 -11.44
C PRO A 28 -17.19 -5.08 -11.31
N GLU A 29 -18.41 -5.13 -11.84
CA GLU A 29 -19.38 -4.05 -11.79
C GLU A 29 -19.87 -3.80 -10.35
N GLU A 30 -20.21 -4.86 -9.61
CA GLU A 30 -20.60 -4.75 -8.20
C GLU A 30 -19.46 -4.24 -7.32
N ALA A 31 -18.23 -4.70 -7.57
CA ALA A 31 -17.03 -4.22 -6.89
C ALA A 31 -16.86 -2.71 -7.08
N CYS A 32 -16.94 -2.23 -8.33
CA CYS A 32 -16.86 -0.80 -8.64
C CYS A 32 -17.94 0.00 -7.90
N ARG A 33 -19.18 -0.47 -7.92
CA ARG A 33 -20.30 0.18 -7.22
C ARG A 33 -20.04 0.29 -5.72
N LEU A 34 -19.63 -0.80 -5.07
CA LEU A 34 -19.38 -0.83 -3.62
C LEU A 34 -18.24 0.12 -3.21
N TYR A 35 -17.13 0.11 -3.94
CA TYR A 35 -16.01 1.02 -3.68
C TYR A 35 -16.40 2.48 -3.92
N ARG A 36 -17.18 2.76 -4.98
CA ARG A 36 -17.65 4.11 -5.25
C ARG A 36 -18.61 4.62 -4.17
N GLU A 37 -19.55 3.79 -3.73
CA GLU A 37 -20.46 4.08 -2.60
C GLU A 37 -19.67 4.36 -1.30
N ALA A 38 -18.52 3.70 -1.11
CA ALA A 38 -17.60 3.92 0.01
C ALA A 38 -16.63 5.12 -0.17
N GLY A 39 -16.84 5.94 -1.21
CA GLY A 39 -16.11 7.18 -1.45
C GLY A 39 -14.70 7.00 -2.04
N TYR A 40 -14.42 5.84 -2.64
CA TYR A 40 -13.19 5.65 -3.41
C TYR A 40 -13.27 6.36 -4.76
N ASP A 41 -12.13 6.84 -5.24
CA ASP A 41 -11.96 7.52 -6.52
C ASP A 41 -11.41 6.58 -7.59
N PHE A 42 -10.59 5.60 -7.20
CA PHE A 42 -10.07 4.58 -8.10
C PHE A 42 -9.88 3.23 -7.40
N ILE A 43 -9.80 2.17 -8.19
CA ILE A 43 -9.37 0.82 -7.78
C ILE A 43 -8.43 0.23 -8.83
N ALA A 44 -7.66 -0.81 -8.50
CA ALA A 44 -7.02 -1.67 -9.49
C ALA A 44 -7.71 -3.05 -9.48
N ARG A 45 -8.06 -3.58 -10.65
CA ARG A 45 -8.62 -4.94 -10.74
C ARG A 45 -7.47 -5.94 -10.88
N THR A 46 -7.28 -6.80 -9.89
CA THR A 46 -6.08 -7.64 -9.75
C THR A 46 -6.40 -9.11 -9.59
N ASP A 47 -7.45 -9.58 -10.27
CA ASP A 47 -7.83 -11.00 -10.29
C ASP A 47 -6.62 -11.92 -10.57
N HIS A 48 -6.57 -13.07 -9.89
CA HIS A 48 -5.43 -13.97 -9.96
C HIS A 48 -5.18 -14.48 -11.38
N TRP A 49 -4.00 -14.18 -11.93
CA TRP A 49 -3.55 -14.60 -13.26
C TRP A 49 -4.46 -14.20 -14.43
N LEU A 50 -5.40 -13.28 -14.22
CA LEU A 50 -6.37 -12.85 -15.21
C LEU A 50 -6.33 -11.34 -15.35
N TYR A 51 -5.87 -10.87 -16.51
CA TYR A 51 -5.58 -9.47 -16.73
C TYR A 51 -6.84 -8.59 -16.62
N GLY A 52 -6.76 -7.59 -15.73
CA GLY A 52 -7.66 -6.46 -15.61
C GLY A 52 -7.33 -5.40 -16.65
N GLU A 53 -8.26 -5.09 -17.55
CA GLU A 53 -8.13 -3.91 -18.42
C GLU A 53 -8.52 -2.64 -17.67
N GLU A 54 -7.88 -1.53 -18.02
CA GLU A 54 -8.29 -0.22 -17.55
C GLU A 54 -9.67 0.14 -18.08
N THR A 55 -10.52 0.70 -17.21
CA THR A 55 -11.83 1.20 -17.60
C THR A 55 -12.32 2.27 -16.61
N VAL A 56 -13.46 2.89 -16.93
CA VAL A 56 -14.19 3.75 -16.00
C VAL A 56 -15.57 3.13 -15.79
N SER A 57 -15.93 2.87 -14.54
CA SER A 57 -17.24 2.29 -14.22
C SER A 57 -18.37 3.26 -14.56
N PRO A 58 -19.61 2.77 -14.75
CA PRO A 58 -20.78 3.65 -14.94
C PRO A 58 -20.97 4.71 -13.84
N GLU A 59 -20.50 4.43 -12.63
CA GLU A 59 -20.54 5.31 -11.46
C GLU A 59 -19.38 6.32 -11.40
N GLY A 60 -18.50 6.32 -12.42
CA GLY A 60 -17.37 7.22 -12.55
C GLY A 60 -16.16 6.84 -11.69
N LEU A 61 -16.06 5.58 -11.25
CA LEU A 61 -14.86 5.07 -10.59
C LEU A 61 -13.81 4.72 -11.64
N LEU A 62 -12.57 5.21 -11.49
CA LEU A 62 -11.47 4.78 -12.34
C LEU A 62 -11.02 3.36 -11.93
N VAL A 63 -10.94 2.45 -12.88
CA VAL A 63 -10.42 1.10 -12.69
C VAL A 63 -9.08 1.02 -13.42
N LEU A 64 -7.98 1.00 -12.68
CA LEU A 64 -6.66 0.73 -13.20
C LEU A 64 -6.57 -0.74 -13.62
N SER A 65 -5.82 -0.99 -14.69
CA SER A 65 -5.43 -2.33 -15.08
C SER A 65 -4.59 -3.00 -14.00
N GLY A 66 -4.61 -4.34 -13.97
CA GLY A 66 -3.85 -5.08 -12.98
C GLY A 66 -4.03 -6.59 -13.07
N CYS A 67 -3.30 -7.30 -12.24
CA CYS A 67 -3.32 -8.76 -12.14
C CYS A 67 -2.44 -9.15 -10.95
N GLU A 68 -2.87 -10.11 -10.14
CA GLU A 68 -2.00 -10.71 -9.13
C GLU A 68 -1.41 -12.03 -9.63
N TYR A 69 -0.10 -12.16 -9.49
CA TYR A 69 0.67 -13.34 -9.84
C TYR A 69 1.25 -13.99 -8.58
N ASN A 70 0.80 -15.20 -8.28
CA ASN A 70 1.31 -15.96 -7.13
C ASN A 70 2.19 -17.16 -7.55
N ILE A 71 3.39 -17.24 -6.97
CA ILE A 71 4.39 -18.30 -7.22
C ILE A 71 5.05 -18.78 -5.92
N GLY A 72 5.79 -19.89 -6.01
CA GLY A 72 6.47 -20.51 -4.87
C GLY A 72 5.65 -21.66 -4.26
N GLY A 73 6.34 -22.63 -3.66
CA GLY A 73 5.72 -23.85 -3.13
C GLY A 73 5.65 -23.93 -1.61
N ASN A 74 6.54 -23.22 -0.90
CA ASN A 74 6.62 -23.25 0.56
C ASN A 74 7.35 -22.01 1.09
N VAL A 75 7.14 -21.72 2.37
CA VAL A 75 7.68 -20.52 3.04
C VAL A 75 9.21 -20.49 3.17
N VAL A 76 9.88 -21.65 3.13
CA VAL A 76 11.35 -21.72 3.27
C VAL A 76 12.03 -21.25 1.98
N GLU A 77 11.53 -21.70 0.83
CA GLU A 77 12.00 -21.26 -0.49
C GLU A 77 11.43 -19.88 -0.88
N GLY A 78 10.28 -19.53 -0.32
CA GLY A 78 9.57 -18.28 -0.54
C GLY A 78 8.26 -18.51 -1.30
N ILE A 79 7.20 -17.88 -0.81
CA ILE A 79 5.91 -17.73 -1.51
C ILE A 79 5.79 -16.26 -1.86
N TYR A 80 5.59 -15.93 -3.13
CA TYR A 80 5.56 -14.55 -3.60
C TYR A 80 4.25 -14.28 -4.32
N HIS A 81 3.60 -13.21 -3.92
CA HIS A 81 2.46 -12.63 -4.60
C HIS A 81 2.90 -11.28 -5.15
N ILE A 82 2.94 -11.16 -6.48
CA ILE A 82 3.35 -9.96 -7.19
C ILE A 82 2.13 -9.37 -7.88
N VAL A 83 1.67 -8.21 -7.41
CA VAL A 83 0.54 -7.50 -8.01
C VAL A 83 1.06 -6.52 -9.04
N SER A 84 0.52 -6.57 -10.25
CA SER A 84 0.69 -5.55 -11.27
C SER A 84 -0.39 -4.49 -11.15
N VAL A 85 0.00 -3.23 -11.28
CA VAL A 85 -0.92 -2.07 -11.25
C VAL A 85 -0.63 -1.16 -12.43
N GLY A 86 -1.68 -0.75 -13.14
CA GLY A 86 -1.66 0.31 -14.15
C GLY A 86 -0.81 0.01 -15.38
N THR A 87 -0.63 -1.25 -15.77
CA THR A 87 0.05 -1.61 -17.01
C THR A 87 -0.72 -1.12 -18.25
N THR A 88 -0.02 -0.74 -19.31
CA THR A 88 -0.62 -0.31 -20.59
C THR A 88 -1.13 -1.46 -21.46
N ARG A 89 -0.76 -2.69 -21.12
CA ARG A 89 -1.10 -3.92 -21.83
C ARG A 89 -0.92 -5.11 -20.90
N ASP A 90 -1.49 -6.25 -21.27
CA ASP A 90 -1.19 -7.53 -20.62
C ASP A 90 0.33 -7.79 -20.63
N PRO A 91 0.96 -8.06 -19.46
CA PRO A 91 2.36 -8.46 -19.36
C PRO A 91 2.72 -9.78 -20.10
N GLY A 92 1.73 -10.56 -20.55
CA GLY A 92 1.94 -11.80 -21.30
C GLY A 92 2.39 -12.96 -20.43
N LEU A 93 2.03 -12.95 -19.15
CA LEU A 93 2.38 -13.96 -18.16
C LEU A 93 1.30 -15.04 -18.09
N THR A 94 1.70 -16.31 -18.18
CA THR A 94 0.76 -17.45 -18.16
C THR A 94 0.94 -18.32 -16.92
N LYS A 95 -0.16 -18.64 -16.23
CA LYS A 95 -0.14 -19.49 -15.03
C LYS A 95 0.49 -20.86 -15.31
N GLY A 96 1.30 -21.33 -14.38
CA GLY A 96 1.96 -22.64 -14.46
C GLY A 96 3.29 -22.66 -15.23
N GLN A 97 3.71 -21.54 -15.80
CA GLN A 97 5.08 -21.39 -16.31
C GLN A 97 6.07 -21.15 -15.16
N PRO A 98 7.34 -21.59 -15.29
CA PRO A 98 8.32 -21.57 -14.21
C PRO A 98 8.99 -20.20 -14.05
N TYR A 99 8.21 -19.14 -13.85
CA TYR A 99 8.74 -17.80 -13.61
C TYR A 99 9.34 -17.68 -12.20
N THR A 100 10.40 -16.89 -12.09
CA THR A 100 10.88 -16.31 -10.84
C THR A 100 10.13 -15.02 -10.51
N ALA A 101 10.15 -14.60 -9.23
CA ALA A 101 9.48 -13.36 -8.82
C ALA A 101 10.04 -12.13 -9.56
N THR A 102 11.36 -12.10 -9.78
CA THR A 102 12.02 -11.02 -10.55
C THR A 102 11.58 -11.01 -12.02
N GLU A 103 11.38 -12.16 -12.66
CA GLU A 103 10.86 -12.20 -14.04
C GLU A 103 9.43 -11.68 -14.13
N LEU A 104 8.59 -11.92 -13.11
CA LEU A 104 7.26 -11.31 -13.02
C LEU A 104 7.37 -9.79 -12.95
N VAL A 105 8.20 -9.26 -12.06
CA VAL A 105 8.46 -7.82 -11.92
C VAL A 105 8.93 -7.20 -13.25
N GLU A 106 9.90 -7.82 -13.92
CA GLU A 106 10.41 -7.33 -15.20
C GLU A 106 9.35 -7.32 -16.30
N ALA A 107 8.48 -8.33 -16.35
CA ALA A 107 7.39 -8.39 -17.32
C ALA A 107 6.37 -7.26 -17.07
N ILE A 108 6.06 -6.97 -15.81
CA ILE A 108 5.18 -5.87 -15.40
C ILE A 108 5.77 -4.52 -15.81
N HIS A 109 7.07 -4.30 -15.55
CA HIS A 109 7.77 -3.09 -15.97
C HIS A 109 7.83 -2.93 -17.49
N LYS A 110 8.06 -4.03 -18.24
CA LYS A 110 7.98 -4.02 -19.71
C LYS A 110 6.59 -3.66 -20.24
N ALA A 111 5.55 -3.80 -19.42
CA ALA A 111 4.18 -3.39 -19.73
C ALA A 111 3.84 -1.98 -19.16
N ASP A 112 4.83 -1.23 -18.66
CA ASP A 112 4.68 0.10 -18.05
C ASP A 112 3.76 0.09 -16.81
N GLY A 113 3.77 -1.00 -16.04
CA GLY A 113 3.09 -1.08 -14.74
C GLY A 113 4.02 -0.90 -13.54
N LEU A 114 3.40 -0.85 -12.36
CA LEU A 114 4.08 -0.99 -11.06
C LEU A 114 3.96 -2.44 -10.59
N ALA A 115 5.05 -2.98 -10.05
CA ALA A 115 5.11 -4.29 -9.43
C ALA A 115 5.13 -4.15 -7.90
N VAL A 116 4.11 -4.71 -7.24
CA VAL A 116 3.93 -4.67 -5.80
C VAL A 116 4.22 -6.05 -5.20
N LEU A 117 5.04 -6.12 -4.16
CA LEU A 117 5.12 -7.33 -3.34
C LEU A 117 3.98 -7.32 -2.31
N ALA A 118 2.98 -8.17 -2.54
CA ALA A 118 1.76 -8.23 -1.73
C ALA A 118 1.97 -9.04 -0.43
N HIS A 119 1.32 -8.55 0.63
CA HIS A 119 1.18 -9.13 1.97
C HIS A 119 2.34 -10.03 2.43
N PRO A 120 3.59 -9.53 2.49
CA PRO A 120 4.75 -10.35 2.81
C PRO A 120 4.65 -11.01 4.19
N ALA A 121 3.93 -10.39 5.13
CA ALA A 121 3.64 -10.99 6.44
C ALA A 121 2.77 -12.26 6.34
N TRP A 122 1.70 -12.27 5.52
CA TRP A 122 0.91 -13.49 5.27
C TRP A 122 1.83 -14.59 4.70
N SER A 123 2.58 -14.24 3.65
CA SER A 123 3.46 -15.15 2.91
C SER A 123 4.69 -15.61 3.73
N LEU A 124 4.89 -15.04 4.92
CA LEU A 124 6.05 -15.26 5.78
C LEU A 124 7.37 -14.98 5.05
N ASN A 125 7.40 -13.95 4.20
CA ASN A 125 8.63 -13.56 3.53
C ASN A 125 9.61 -12.97 4.54
N THR A 126 10.83 -13.51 4.59
CA THR A 126 11.91 -12.92 5.38
C THR A 126 12.46 -11.67 4.67
N PRO A 127 13.14 -10.75 5.38
CA PRO A 127 13.80 -9.61 4.73
C PRO A 127 14.75 -10.04 3.60
N GLU A 128 15.46 -11.16 3.75
CA GLU A 128 16.35 -11.70 2.72
C GLU A 128 15.58 -12.18 1.47
N GLN A 129 14.44 -12.84 1.67
CA GLN A 129 13.55 -13.25 0.58
C GLN A 129 12.96 -12.02 -0.14
N MET A 130 12.51 -11.01 0.60
CA MET A 130 12.03 -9.74 0.02
C MET A 130 13.14 -9.06 -0.80
N LEU A 131 14.36 -8.97 -0.28
CA LEU A 131 15.52 -8.41 -0.99
C LEU A 131 15.93 -9.22 -2.22
N SER A 132 15.58 -10.51 -2.28
CA SER A 132 15.90 -11.37 -3.42
C SER A 132 15.06 -11.04 -4.65
N VAL A 133 13.86 -10.49 -4.47
CA VAL A 133 12.98 -10.03 -5.56
C VAL A 133 13.43 -8.64 -6.02
N LYS A 134 14.07 -8.56 -7.19
CA LYS A 134 14.64 -7.30 -7.67
C LYS A 134 13.60 -6.46 -8.39
N GLY A 135 13.66 -5.14 -8.18
CA GLY A 135 12.85 -4.17 -8.91
C GLY A 135 11.43 -3.96 -8.39
N VAL A 136 11.04 -4.52 -7.24
CA VAL A 136 9.73 -4.23 -6.64
C VAL A 136 9.60 -2.73 -6.38
N ASP A 137 8.49 -2.13 -6.81
CA ASP A 137 8.24 -0.69 -6.71
C ASP A 137 7.62 -0.28 -5.37
N CYS A 138 6.84 -1.16 -4.75
CA CYS A 138 6.25 -0.95 -3.43
C CYS A 138 5.84 -2.28 -2.76
N THR A 139 5.52 -2.24 -1.48
CA THR A 139 5.04 -3.42 -0.75
C THR A 139 3.88 -3.07 0.18
N GLU A 140 3.04 -4.05 0.48
CA GLU A 140 1.93 -3.89 1.39
C GLU A 140 2.41 -3.86 2.85
N ILE A 141 2.33 -2.69 3.49
CA ILE A 141 2.51 -2.57 4.94
C ILE A 141 1.31 -3.13 5.70
N PHE A 142 0.12 -3.01 5.12
CA PHE A 142 -1.11 -3.54 5.68
C PHE A 142 -1.98 -4.16 4.58
N ASN A 143 -2.57 -5.33 4.86
CA ASN A 143 -3.49 -6.02 3.97
C ASN A 143 -4.74 -6.47 4.77
N SER A 144 -5.93 -6.07 4.32
CA SER A 144 -7.17 -6.26 5.11
C SER A 144 -7.63 -7.71 5.18
N VAL A 145 -7.56 -8.49 4.09
CA VAL A 145 -7.94 -9.92 4.11
C VAL A 145 -6.95 -10.76 4.92
N SER A 146 -5.71 -10.29 5.06
CA SER A 146 -4.68 -10.88 5.94
C SER A 146 -4.98 -10.76 7.44
N ASP A 147 -6.05 -10.08 7.81
CA ASP A 147 -6.52 -9.95 9.18
C ASP A 147 -7.55 -11.02 9.56
N LEU A 148 -7.95 -11.02 10.83
CA LEU A 148 -9.07 -11.82 11.31
C LEU A 148 -10.36 -11.43 10.56
N PRO A 149 -11.23 -12.39 10.24
CA PRO A 149 -11.18 -13.80 10.67
C PRO A 149 -10.40 -14.73 9.73
N ARG A 150 -9.80 -14.23 8.64
CA ARG A 150 -9.21 -15.08 7.59
C ARG A 150 -7.77 -15.49 7.88
N ASN A 151 -6.98 -14.58 8.44
CA ASN A 151 -5.61 -14.84 8.87
C ASN A 151 -5.30 -14.02 10.14
N CYS A 152 -4.04 -13.90 10.53
CA CYS A 152 -3.58 -13.18 11.71
C CYS A 152 -2.28 -12.41 11.46
N ARG A 153 -1.96 -12.11 10.19
CA ARG A 153 -0.73 -11.44 9.77
C ARG A 153 -0.99 -10.27 8.83
N PRO A 154 -1.84 -9.29 9.21
CA PRO A 154 -2.18 -8.19 8.33
C PRO A 154 -1.08 -7.14 8.17
N TYR A 155 -0.12 -7.09 9.10
CA TYR A 155 0.81 -5.98 9.22
C TYR A 155 2.26 -6.42 8.99
N SER A 156 2.92 -5.74 8.05
CA SER A 156 4.29 -6.02 7.59
C SER A 156 5.33 -5.01 8.11
N GLY A 157 4.96 -4.07 8.99
CA GLY A 157 5.84 -2.93 9.32
C GLY A 157 7.21 -3.32 9.89
N LEU A 158 7.29 -4.36 10.73
CA LEU A 158 8.58 -4.85 11.22
C LEU A 158 9.48 -5.36 10.08
N LEU A 159 8.91 -6.04 9.08
CA LEU A 159 9.66 -6.54 7.93
C LEU A 159 10.17 -5.38 7.07
N THR A 160 9.33 -4.38 6.81
CA THR A 160 9.71 -3.21 6.02
C THR A 160 10.72 -2.33 6.76
N ASP A 161 10.62 -2.23 8.08
CA ASP A 161 11.60 -1.48 8.89
C ASP A 161 12.97 -2.20 8.93
N MET A 162 12.99 -3.53 8.91
CA MET A 162 14.24 -4.31 8.74
C MET A 162 14.91 -4.08 7.38
N LEU A 163 14.13 -3.86 6.32
CA LEU A 163 14.64 -3.44 5.01
C LEU A 163 15.18 -2.01 5.05
N ALA A 164 14.42 -1.08 5.64
CA ALA A 164 14.81 0.31 5.78
C ALA A 164 16.09 0.49 6.63
N ALA A 165 16.32 -0.35 7.63
CA ALA A 165 17.57 -0.38 8.40
C ALA A 165 18.81 -0.74 7.54
N GLN A 166 18.60 -1.45 6.43
CA GLN A 166 19.59 -1.76 5.40
C GLN A 166 19.57 -0.76 4.23
N GLU A 167 18.96 0.42 4.44
CA GLU A 167 18.87 1.51 3.46
C GLU A 167 18.04 1.16 2.21
N VAL A 168 17.15 0.16 2.33
CA VAL A 168 16.17 -0.19 1.29
C VAL A 168 14.79 0.31 1.71
N TYR A 169 14.38 1.43 1.10
CA TYR A 169 13.15 2.14 1.43
C TYR A 169 12.06 1.85 0.39
N LEU A 170 11.31 0.77 0.57
CA LEU A 170 10.15 0.49 -0.28
C LEU A 170 8.99 1.44 0.07
N PRO A 171 8.36 2.09 -0.92
CA PRO A 171 7.06 2.73 -0.73
C PRO A 171 6.04 1.74 -0.15
N LEU A 172 5.16 2.25 0.71
CA LEU A 172 4.29 1.43 1.55
C LEU A 172 2.83 1.68 1.21
N ILE A 173 2.13 0.65 0.76
CA ILE A 173 0.70 0.71 0.46
C ILE A 173 -0.10 -0.06 1.52
N ALA A 174 -1.35 0.33 1.74
CA ALA A 174 -2.32 -0.50 2.43
C ALA A 174 -3.46 -0.82 1.47
N THR A 175 -3.86 -2.09 1.44
CA THR A 175 -4.82 -2.61 0.47
C THR A 175 -5.81 -3.54 1.14
N ASP A 176 -6.98 -3.66 0.54
CA ASP A 176 -7.98 -4.57 1.05
C ASP A 176 -7.67 -6.03 0.71
N ASP A 177 -7.18 -6.28 -0.50
CA ASP A 177 -7.11 -7.63 -1.08
C ASP A 177 -8.48 -8.32 -0.95
N THR A 178 -9.50 -7.52 -1.32
CA THR A 178 -10.88 -7.88 -1.02
C THR A 178 -11.31 -9.03 -1.90
N HIS A 179 -11.93 -10.02 -1.29
CA HIS A 179 -12.66 -11.09 -1.96
C HIS A 179 -14.16 -11.00 -1.65
N PHE A 180 -14.57 -9.99 -0.88
CA PHE A 180 -15.93 -9.77 -0.37
C PHE A 180 -16.39 -10.84 0.61
N TYR A 181 -15.44 -11.45 1.33
CA TYR A 181 -15.69 -12.47 2.34
C TYR A 181 -16.46 -11.91 3.52
N GLU A 182 -17.76 -12.21 3.57
CA GLU A 182 -18.66 -11.73 4.64
C GLU A 182 -18.64 -10.20 4.80
N GLN A 183 -18.15 -9.47 3.78
CA GLN A 183 -17.87 -8.03 3.78
C GLN A 183 -16.84 -7.58 4.84
N ALA A 184 -16.09 -8.51 5.45
CA ALA A 184 -15.11 -8.22 6.50
C ALA A 184 -13.76 -7.71 5.97
N ASP A 185 -13.55 -7.82 4.66
CA ASP A 185 -12.34 -7.45 3.92
C ASP A 185 -12.56 -6.23 3.00
N LEU A 186 -13.75 -5.62 3.02
CA LEU A 186 -14.13 -4.54 2.10
C LEU A 186 -13.94 -3.15 2.73
N CYS A 187 -13.28 -2.25 2.01
CA CYS A 187 -13.16 -0.82 2.31
C CYS A 187 -12.52 -0.51 3.68
N ARG A 188 -11.56 -1.34 4.11
CA ARG A 188 -10.90 -1.22 5.41
C ARG A 188 -9.58 -0.49 5.33
N SER A 189 -8.85 -0.65 4.23
CA SER A 189 -7.60 0.05 4.00
C SER A 189 -7.46 0.50 2.56
N PHE A 190 -6.60 1.50 2.36
CA PHE A 190 -6.47 2.21 1.10
C PHE A 190 -5.20 3.04 1.09
N ILE A 191 -4.92 3.64 -0.07
CA ILE A 191 -3.97 4.72 -0.21
C ILE A 191 -4.68 6.03 -0.53
N CYS A 192 -4.03 7.13 -0.16
CA CYS A 192 -4.38 8.47 -0.61
C CYS A 192 -3.25 8.99 -1.49
N VAL A 193 -3.53 9.20 -2.78
CA VAL A 193 -2.55 9.63 -3.78
C VAL A 193 -2.71 11.12 -4.08
N LYS A 194 -1.63 11.88 -3.96
CA LYS A 194 -1.59 13.30 -4.27
C LYS A 194 -1.33 13.48 -5.77
N ALA A 195 -2.37 13.84 -6.52
CA ALA A 195 -2.29 13.99 -7.98
C ALA A 195 -3.21 15.11 -8.47
N PRO A 196 -2.88 15.80 -9.58
CA PRO A 196 -3.68 16.90 -10.09
C PRO A 196 -5.05 16.45 -10.62
N THR A 197 -5.15 15.24 -11.19
CA THR A 197 -6.42 14.62 -11.61
C THR A 197 -6.47 13.13 -11.28
N CYS A 198 -7.67 12.55 -11.25
CA CYS A 198 -7.88 11.10 -11.12
C CYS A 198 -7.86 10.44 -12.51
N THR A 199 -6.69 10.42 -13.14
CA THR A 199 -6.45 9.70 -14.38
C THR A 199 -5.33 8.70 -14.18
N ARG A 200 -5.29 7.65 -14.99
CA ARG A 200 -4.23 6.63 -14.92
C ARG A 200 -2.84 7.27 -14.95
N ASP A 201 -2.58 8.17 -15.89
CA ASP A 201 -1.25 8.79 -16.05
C ASP A 201 -0.84 9.62 -14.83
N ASP A 202 -1.73 10.46 -14.30
CA ASP A 202 -1.44 11.29 -13.13
C ASP A 202 -1.27 10.44 -11.85
N LEU A 203 -2.11 9.43 -11.65
CA LEU A 203 -2.00 8.53 -10.51
C LEU A 203 -0.72 7.68 -10.59
N MET A 204 -0.40 7.12 -11.75
CA MET A 204 0.80 6.31 -11.93
C MET A 204 2.08 7.15 -11.78
N ALA A 205 2.07 8.41 -12.23
CA ALA A 205 3.17 9.34 -12.00
C ALA A 205 3.36 9.63 -10.51
N ALA A 206 2.27 9.91 -9.77
CA ALA A 206 2.33 10.17 -8.33
C ALA A 206 2.78 8.95 -7.53
N LEU A 207 2.28 7.74 -7.88
CA LEU A 207 2.72 6.49 -7.26
C LEU A 207 4.22 6.24 -7.44
N ARG A 208 4.75 6.45 -8.66
CA ARG A 208 6.19 6.34 -8.95
C ARG A 208 7.03 7.37 -8.19
N ALA A 209 6.48 8.56 -7.97
CA ALA A 209 7.15 9.61 -7.21
C ALA A 209 7.09 9.39 -5.68
N GLY A 210 6.28 8.44 -5.20
CA GLY A 210 6.01 8.25 -3.78
C GLY A 210 5.10 9.32 -3.17
N ASP A 211 4.33 10.03 -4.00
CA ASP A 211 3.41 11.10 -3.59
C ASP A 211 2.07 10.52 -3.07
N PHE A 212 2.16 9.64 -2.08
CA PHE A 212 1.00 9.02 -1.44
C PHE A 212 1.30 8.59 -0.01
N TYR A 213 0.25 8.24 0.73
CA TYR A 213 0.37 7.56 2.02
C TYR A 213 -0.70 6.48 2.15
N ALA A 214 -0.50 5.53 3.06
CA ALA A 214 -1.43 4.43 3.32
C ALA A 214 -2.31 4.73 4.55
N SER A 215 -3.57 4.29 4.55
CA SER A 215 -4.50 4.58 5.64
C SER A 215 -5.67 3.60 5.74
N GLN A 216 -6.25 3.52 6.92
CA GLN A 216 -7.54 2.88 7.23
C GLN A 216 -8.63 3.91 7.56
N GLY A 217 -8.30 5.21 7.56
CA GLY A 217 -9.21 6.26 7.98
C GLY A 217 -8.50 7.59 8.21
N PRO A 218 -7.45 7.65 9.07
CA PRO A 218 -6.79 8.90 9.39
C PRO A 218 -6.19 9.60 8.16
N GLN A 219 -6.34 10.92 8.12
CA GLN A 219 -5.61 11.78 7.18
C GLN A 219 -4.22 12.07 7.73
N LEU A 220 -3.22 12.11 6.85
CA LEU A 220 -1.82 12.23 7.25
C LEU A 220 -1.04 13.12 6.28
N ASP A 221 -0.35 14.11 6.82
CA ASP A 221 0.63 14.96 6.13
C ASP A 221 1.91 14.96 6.98
N VAL A 222 3.03 14.56 6.39
CA VAL A 222 4.32 14.45 7.08
C VAL A 222 5.39 15.17 6.29
N ARG A 223 6.15 16.03 6.95
CA ARG A 223 7.18 16.87 6.32
C ARG A 223 8.46 16.81 7.13
N LEU A 224 9.59 16.56 6.46
CA LEU A 224 10.92 16.68 7.06
C LEU A 224 11.55 18.01 6.65
N GLN A 225 11.79 18.90 7.61
CA GLN A 225 12.44 20.19 7.37
C GLN A 225 13.45 20.49 8.48
N ASN A 226 14.68 20.84 8.10
CA ASN A 226 15.76 21.21 9.03
C ASN A 226 15.98 20.19 10.18
N GLY A 227 15.85 18.90 9.89
CA GLY A 227 16.00 17.83 10.89
C GLY A 227 14.80 17.65 11.83
N VAL A 228 13.66 18.29 11.56
CA VAL A 228 12.41 18.10 12.31
C VAL A 228 11.37 17.49 11.39
N LEU A 229 10.80 16.37 11.83
CA LEU A 229 9.66 15.73 11.19
C LEU A 229 8.38 16.25 11.82
N THR A 230 7.58 16.98 11.04
CA THR A 230 6.29 17.51 11.45
C THR A 230 5.17 16.65 10.88
N VAL A 231 4.22 16.29 11.74
CA VAL A 231 3.04 15.50 11.41
C VAL A 231 1.81 16.37 11.63
N ASP A 232 1.00 16.55 10.59
CA ASP A 232 -0.37 17.06 10.68
C ASP A 232 -1.33 15.93 10.30
N CYS A 233 -2.35 15.70 11.11
CA CYS A 233 -3.28 14.59 10.89
C CYS A 233 -4.71 14.94 11.31
N SER A 234 -5.67 14.12 10.88
CA SER A 234 -6.99 14.09 11.52
C SER A 234 -6.87 13.67 13.00
N PRO A 235 -7.85 13.94 13.88
CA PRO A 235 -7.76 13.58 15.30
C PRO A 235 -7.39 12.10 15.52
N VAL A 236 -6.30 11.87 16.26
CA VAL A 236 -5.76 10.55 16.59
C VAL A 236 -5.44 10.42 18.08
N GLU A 237 -5.29 9.19 18.56
CA GLU A 237 -4.89 8.89 19.94
C GLU A 237 -3.37 8.71 20.11
N GLU A 238 -2.71 8.31 19.02
CA GLU A 238 -1.29 7.96 19.02
C GLU A 238 -0.60 8.54 17.78
N ILE A 239 0.59 9.10 17.98
CA ILE A 239 1.55 9.44 16.93
C ILE A 239 2.88 8.79 17.29
N VAL A 240 3.38 7.89 16.45
CA VAL A 240 4.58 7.08 16.69
C VAL A 240 5.57 7.27 15.55
N TYR A 241 6.83 7.48 15.91
CA TYR A 241 7.96 7.67 14.99
C TYR A 241 8.84 6.42 15.04
N HIS A 242 8.75 5.60 14.00
CA HIS A 242 9.58 4.42 13.78
C HIS A 242 10.92 4.85 13.21
N THR A 243 12.02 4.53 13.90
CA THR A 243 13.38 4.90 13.49
C THR A 243 14.33 3.71 13.63
N GLY A 244 15.50 3.82 13.00
CA GLY A 244 16.58 2.83 13.13
C GLY A 244 17.31 2.85 14.48
N TRP A 245 16.95 3.74 15.41
CA TRP A 245 17.63 3.92 16.68
C TRP A 245 16.85 3.27 17.84
N VAL A 246 17.54 2.47 18.67
CA VAL A 246 16.92 1.62 19.71
C VAL A 246 16.12 2.42 20.76
N TRP A 247 16.59 3.61 21.12
CA TRP A 247 15.94 4.51 22.07
C TRP A 247 16.09 5.99 21.70
N SER A 248 14.98 6.69 21.43
CA SER A 248 14.98 8.13 21.18
C SER A 248 13.89 8.81 22.00
N PRO A 249 14.15 9.98 22.63
CA PRO A 249 13.13 10.72 23.36
C PRO A 249 12.03 11.21 22.40
N HIS A 250 10.80 11.33 22.90
CA HIS A 250 9.65 11.87 22.16
C HIS A 250 9.26 11.13 20.86
N ARG A 251 9.78 9.91 20.64
CA ARG A 251 9.40 9.05 19.50
C ARG A 251 7.96 8.53 19.53
N SER A 252 7.21 8.80 20.58
CA SER A 252 5.80 8.47 20.67
C SER A 252 5.05 9.51 21.49
N GLN A 253 3.87 9.85 21.04
CA GLN A 253 2.95 10.78 21.68
C GLN A 253 1.60 10.09 21.80
N MET A 254 1.01 10.16 22.99
CA MET A 254 -0.31 9.61 23.27
C MET A 254 -1.17 10.69 23.90
N GLY A 255 -2.43 10.78 23.50
CA GLY A 255 -3.36 11.78 24.01
C GLY A 255 -4.69 11.74 23.28
N GLU A 256 -5.70 12.42 23.79
CA GLU A 256 -7.02 12.45 23.14
C GLU A 256 -7.03 13.48 22.01
N GLY A 257 -7.41 13.06 20.80
CA GLY A 257 -7.66 13.96 19.68
C GLY A 257 -6.44 14.77 19.24
N LEU A 258 -5.25 14.18 19.30
CA LEU A 258 -4.03 14.78 18.75
C LEU A 258 -4.22 15.05 17.25
N THR A 259 -3.84 16.23 16.78
CA THR A 259 -3.89 16.58 15.35
C THR A 259 -2.54 16.99 14.80
N HIS A 260 -1.52 17.02 15.67
CA HIS A 260 -0.21 17.53 15.36
C HIS A 260 0.83 16.85 16.24
N GLY A 261 2.01 16.59 15.68
CA GLY A 261 3.16 16.09 16.41
C GLY A 261 4.46 16.50 15.72
N GLU A 262 5.52 16.62 16.50
CA GLU A 262 6.87 16.83 15.98
C GLU A 262 7.85 15.82 16.56
N TYR A 263 8.83 15.43 15.75
CA TYR A 263 9.98 14.65 16.15
C TYR A 263 11.25 15.27 15.59
N THR A 264 12.17 15.62 16.49
CA THR A 264 13.51 16.06 16.09
C THR A 264 14.36 14.84 15.81
N VAL A 265 14.83 14.72 14.57
CA VAL A 265 15.75 13.67 14.15
C VAL A 265 16.98 13.69 15.05
N SER A 266 17.38 12.52 15.53
CA SER A 266 18.39 12.38 16.56
C SER A 266 19.49 11.42 16.14
N GLY A 267 20.71 11.66 16.63
CA GLY A 267 21.79 10.67 16.62
C GLY A 267 22.10 10.05 15.25
N ALA A 268 21.75 8.77 15.11
CA ALA A 268 21.99 7.83 14.01
C ALA A 268 20.68 7.21 13.53
N ASP A 269 19.57 7.95 13.66
CA ASP A 269 18.39 7.69 12.86
C ASP A 269 18.82 7.60 11.39
N ARG A 270 18.63 6.44 10.75
CA ARG A 270 18.86 6.26 9.30
C ARG A 270 17.62 6.58 8.48
N PHE A 271 16.47 6.45 9.10
CA PHE A 271 15.17 6.78 8.55
C PHE A 271 14.23 7.16 9.69
N VAL A 272 13.16 7.86 9.34
CA VAL A 272 11.97 7.99 10.17
C VAL A 272 10.74 7.61 9.34
N ARG A 273 9.82 6.85 9.93
CA ARG A 273 8.49 6.55 9.38
C ARG A 273 7.45 6.80 10.46
N VAL A 274 6.33 7.40 10.10
CA VAL A 274 5.27 7.78 11.04
C VAL A 274 4.13 6.81 10.95
N GLU A 275 3.61 6.43 12.12
CA GLU A 275 2.31 5.80 12.26
C GLU A 275 1.43 6.64 13.18
N VAL A 276 0.18 6.80 12.79
CA VAL A 276 -0.85 7.40 13.64
C VAL A 276 -2.00 6.43 13.82
N ARG A 277 -2.66 6.47 14.97
CA ARG A 277 -3.81 5.61 15.28
C ARG A 277 -4.97 6.41 15.86
N ASP A 278 -6.15 6.31 15.29
CA ASP A 278 -7.34 6.98 15.80
C ASP A 278 -8.05 6.21 16.93
N ALA A 279 -9.09 6.84 17.51
CA ALA A 279 -9.90 6.28 18.58
C ALA A 279 -10.74 5.05 18.18
N GLN A 280 -10.80 4.72 16.88
CA GLN A 280 -11.42 3.49 16.39
C GLN A 280 -10.37 2.38 16.16
N GLY A 281 -9.10 2.63 16.49
CA GLY A 281 -7.99 1.70 16.26
C GLY A 281 -7.54 1.63 14.81
N ARG A 282 -7.93 2.59 13.96
CA ARG A 282 -7.53 2.65 12.54
C ARG A 282 -6.23 3.40 12.41
N TYR A 283 -5.36 2.92 11.52
CA TYR A 283 -4.02 3.46 11.33
C TYR A 283 -3.87 4.27 10.05
N ALA A 284 -2.89 5.16 10.02
CA ALA A 284 -2.28 5.64 8.78
C ALA A 284 -0.75 5.59 8.88
N TRP A 285 -0.12 5.35 7.73
CA TRP A 285 1.31 5.09 7.59
C TRP A 285 1.93 6.05 6.59
N SER A 286 2.98 6.76 6.99
CA SER A 286 3.73 7.61 6.08
C SER A 286 4.69 6.79 5.20
N PRO A 287 5.21 7.38 4.12
CA PRO A 287 6.45 6.92 3.51
C PRO A 287 7.62 6.91 4.50
N TYR A 288 8.72 6.28 4.10
CA TYR A 288 10.01 6.44 4.76
C TYR A 288 10.63 7.81 4.43
N PHE A 289 11.19 8.46 5.43
CA PHE A 289 12.03 9.65 5.30
C PHE A 289 13.48 9.27 5.60
N PRO A 290 14.32 9.01 4.58
CA PRO A 290 15.73 8.72 4.77
C PRO A 290 16.46 9.91 5.41
N ILE A 291 17.29 9.64 6.41
CA ILE A 291 18.12 10.62 7.09
C ILE A 291 19.56 10.44 6.59
N LYS A 292 20.14 11.52 6.07
CA LYS A 292 21.51 11.56 5.54
C LYS A 292 22.48 12.19 6.53
#